data_AF-A0A8K0T443-F1
#
_entry.id   AF-A0A8K0T443-F1
#
_cell.length_a   1.000
_cell.length_b   1.000
_cell.length_c   1.000
_cell.angle_alpha   90.00
_cell.angle_beta   90.00
_cell.angle_gamma   90.00
#
_symmetry.space_group_name_H-M   'P 1'
#
loop_
_entity.id
_entity.type
_entity.pdbx_description
1 polymer ?
#
loop_
_entity_poly.entity_id
_entity_poly.type
_entity_poly.pdbx_seq_one_letter_code
_entity_poly.pdbx_strand_id
1 'polypeptide(L)'
;MTVVPRSLYDMRRNRALAQANLQETMLLVASIIGNSIEELQQHPERFLGMLERVWTSQRAALGNPALRNAIRQMPVPCESGELYPLCDTYLPLRELQRQRARFMADGEDFPFLDLGDDVRHDEIHDRWMFLCSEFGVSKDGDVGFLMEIVSYIKDAHPEGVSVARCQGLVPLYCEIEARCAASPEPESVRDIVRSFFRDINGIAIPASHTGRAQWVSAEECTWNTRRARHPLKAIYEAVVGSELRAQSPLAAFFQQTLGVS
;
A
#
# COMPACT_ATOMS: atom_id res chain seq x y z
N MET A 1 -1.19 21.75 -0.94
CA MET A 1 -2.23 21.26 -0.02
C MET A 1 -2.27 19.75 -0.12
N THR A 2 -1.41 19.10 0.65
CA THR A 2 -1.31 17.65 0.76
C THR A 2 -2.42 17.19 1.69
N VAL A 3 -3.51 16.68 1.13
CA VAL A 3 -4.54 16.00 1.90
C VAL A 3 -3.96 14.66 2.32
N VAL A 4 -3.43 14.60 3.54
CA VAL A 4 -3.03 13.34 4.18
C VAL A 4 -4.31 12.54 4.44
N PRO A 5 -4.48 11.32 3.90
CA PRO A 5 -5.64 10.51 4.21
C PRO A 5 -5.61 10.11 5.68
N ARG A 6 -6.80 10.14 6.31
CA ARG A 6 -7.08 9.50 7.60
C ARG A 6 -6.42 8.12 7.63
N SER A 7 -5.56 7.89 8.63
CA SER A 7 -5.00 6.59 9.04
C SER A 7 -5.32 5.43 8.08
N LEU A 8 -4.38 5.10 7.18
CA LEU A 8 -4.46 3.93 6.30
C LEU A 8 -4.74 2.63 7.09
N TYR A 9 -4.37 2.61 8.38
CA TYR A 9 -4.70 1.55 9.33
C TYR A 9 -6.19 1.48 9.70
N ASP A 10 -6.88 2.62 9.85
CA ASP A 10 -8.33 2.67 10.07
C ASP A 10 -9.12 2.15 8.86
N MET A 11 -8.63 2.39 7.63
CA MET A 11 -9.24 1.84 6.42
C MET A 11 -9.07 0.31 6.33
N ARG A 12 -7.95 -0.24 6.77
CA ARG A 12 -7.75 -1.70 6.81
C ARG A 12 -8.48 -2.40 7.95
N ARG A 13 -8.61 -1.76 9.12
CA ARG A 13 -9.52 -2.25 10.18
C ARG A 13 -10.97 -2.25 9.70
N ASN A 14 -11.33 -1.37 8.76
CA ASN A 14 -12.59 -1.40 8.04
C ASN A 14 -12.69 -2.51 6.98
N ARG A 15 -11.65 -3.28 6.63
CA ARG A 15 -11.74 -4.42 5.69
C ARG A 15 -12.76 -5.47 6.15
N ALA A 16 -12.81 -5.73 7.46
CA ALA A 16 -13.81 -6.62 8.07
C ALA A 16 -15.21 -5.98 8.17
N LEU A 17 -15.30 -4.66 8.30
CA LEU A 17 -16.57 -3.91 8.36
C LEU A 17 -17.15 -3.64 6.96
N ALA A 18 -16.32 -3.51 5.93
CA ALA A 18 -16.69 -3.38 4.52
C ALA A 18 -17.32 -4.68 3.99
N GLN A 19 -16.84 -5.83 4.45
CA GLN A 19 -17.48 -7.13 4.19
C GLN A 19 -18.85 -7.26 4.89
N ALA A 20 -19.05 -6.67 6.07
CA ALA A 20 -20.31 -6.74 6.80
C ALA A 20 -21.45 -5.91 6.16
N ASN A 21 -21.14 -4.86 5.39
CA ASN A 21 -22.11 -4.00 4.70
C ASN A 21 -22.11 -4.15 3.18
N LEU A 22 -21.50 -5.22 2.66
CA LEU A 22 -21.35 -5.44 1.21
C LEU A 22 -22.72 -5.51 0.50
N GLN A 23 -23.71 -6.16 1.12
CA GLN A 23 -25.02 -6.38 0.49
C GLN A 23 -25.84 -5.09 0.33
N GLU A 24 -25.81 -4.19 1.33
CA GLU A 24 -26.43 -2.86 1.23
C GLU A 24 -25.70 -1.95 0.24
N THR A 25 -24.36 -2.03 0.23
CA THR A 25 -23.51 -1.32 -0.74
C THR A 25 -23.85 -1.74 -2.17
N MET A 26 -23.98 -3.04 -2.41
CA MET A 26 -24.33 -3.60 -3.71
C MET A 26 -25.76 -3.27 -4.13
N LEU A 27 -26.73 -3.25 -3.20
CA LEU A 27 -28.11 -2.80 -3.47
C LEU A 27 -28.15 -1.37 -4.02
N LEU A 28 -27.44 -0.45 -3.36
CA LEU A 28 -27.40 0.95 -3.74
C LEU A 28 -26.76 1.12 -5.13
N VAL A 29 -25.64 0.44 -5.37
CA VAL A 29 -24.92 0.48 -6.66
C VAL A 29 -25.75 -0.14 -7.78
N ALA A 30 -26.32 -1.33 -7.56
CA ALA A 30 -27.17 -2.04 -8.52
C ALA A 30 -28.37 -1.19 -8.97
N SER A 31 -29.04 -0.52 -8.02
CA SER A 31 -30.21 0.33 -8.31
C SER A 31 -29.93 1.49 -9.26
N ILE A 32 -28.67 1.93 -9.38
CA ILE A 32 -28.28 3.11 -10.15
C ILE A 32 -27.52 2.73 -11.43
N ILE A 33 -26.71 1.66 -11.39
CA ILE A 33 -26.07 1.13 -12.60
C ILE A 33 -27.10 0.40 -13.49
N GLY A 34 -28.28 0.07 -12.94
CA GLY A 34 -29.39 -0.54 -13.68
C GLY A 34 -29.22 -2.05 -13.88
N ASN A 35 -28.43 -2.70 -13.03
CA ASN A 35 -28.14 -4.14 -13.09
C ASN A 35 -28.56 -4.82 -11.78
N SER A 36 -28.63 -6.15 -11.80
CA SER A 36 -28.90 -6.91 -10.58
C SER A 36 -27.65 -7.01 -9.71
N ILE A 37 -27.85 -7.16 -8.39
CA ILE A 37 -26.78 -7.47 -7.45
C ILE A 37 -26.09 -8.78 -7.84
N GLU A 38 -26.88 -9.75 -8.28
CA GLU A 38 -26.39 -11.05 -8.73
C GLU A 38 -25.39 -10.91 -9.89
N GLU A 39 -25.63 -10.00 -10.84
CA GLU A 39 -24.71 -9.74 -11.93
C GLU A 39 -23.40 -9.10 -11.45
N LEU A 40 -23.48 -8.16 -10.48
CA LEU A 40 -22.28 -7.55 -9.89
C LEU A 40 -21.49 -8.53 -8.99
N GLN A 41 -22.16 -9.52 -8.38
CA GLN A 41 -21.52 -10.56 -7.58
C GLN A 41 -20.88 -11.64 -8.45
N GLN A 42 -21.56 -12.04 -9.53
CA GLN A 42 -21.10 -13.10 -10.42
C GLN A 42 -20.03 -12.62 -11.40
N HIS A 43 -20.01 -11.31 -11.70
CA HIS A 43 -19.11 -10.72 -12.69
C HIS A 43 -18.40 -9.44 -12.19
N PRO A 44 -17.60 -9.52 -11.11
CA PRO A 44 -16.85 -8.36 -10.59
C PRO A 44 -15.89 -7.76 -11.65
N GLU A 45 -15.42 -8.54 -12.62
CA GLU A 45 -14.62 -8.11 -13.76
C GLU A 45 -15.33 -7.10 -14.67
N ARG A 46 -16.66 -7.11 -14.69
CA ARG A 46 -17.43 -6.16 -15.51
C ARG A 46 -17.67 -4.83 -14.82
N PHE A 47 -17.46 -4.76 -13.51
CA PHE A 47 -17.83 -3.59 -12.70
C PHE A 47 -17.13 -2.32 -13.17
N LEU A 48 -15.82 -2.36 -13.40
CA LEU A 48 -15.04 -1.19 -13.82
C LEU A 48 -15.51 -0.65 -15.17
N GLY A 49 -15.74 -1.53 -16.15
CA GLY A 49 -16.28 -1.14 -17.46
C GLY A 49 -17.70 -0.54 -17.36
N MET A 50 -18.54 -1.07 -16.48
CA MET A 50 -19.86 -0.48 -16.21
C MET A 50 -19.73 0.91 -15.59
N LEU A 51 -18.85 1.07 -14.60
CA LEU A 51 -18.62 2.33 -13.91
C LEU A 51 -18.10 3.40 -14.87
N GLU A 52 -17.18 3.05 -15.78
CA GLU A 52 -16.68 3.94 -16.84
C GLU A 52 -17.79 4.38 -17.81
N ARG A 53 -18.68 3.46 -18.20
CA ARG A 53 -19.84 3.79 -19.04
C ARG A 53 -20.80 4.76 -18.34
N VAL A 54 -21.12 4.51 -17.07
CA VAL A 54 -21.98 5.40 -16.26
C VAL A 54 -21.30 6.75 -16.05
N TRP A 55 -19.99 6.77 -15.81
CA TRP A 55 -19.22 7.99 -15.69
C TRP A 55 -19.31 8.85 -16.95
N THR A 56 -19.15 8.23 -18.12
CA THR A 56 -19.16 8.92 -19.43
C THR A 56 -20.55 9.40 -19.83
N SER A 57 -21.60 8.62 -19.55
CA SER A 57 -22.96 8.91 -20.04
C SER A 57 -23.89 9.57 -19.01
N GLN A 58 -23.65 9.34 -17.72
CA GLN A 58 -24.58 9.66 -16.63
C GLN A 58 -23.86 10.15 -15.36
N ARG A 59 -22.80 10.94 -15.50
CA ARG A 59 -21.99 11.46 -14.36
C ARG A 59 -22.82 12.03 -13.20
N ALA A 60 -23.94 12.70 -13.48
CA ALA A 60 -24.82 13.28 -12.47
C ALA A 60 -25.43 12.23 -11.52
N ALA A 61 -25.69 11.01 -12.00
CA ALA A 61 -26.20 9.91 -11.18
C ALA A 61 -25.20 9.49 -10.09
N LEU A 62 -23.91 9.71 -10.34
CA LEU A 62 -22.83 9.47 -9.38
C LEU A 62 -22.62 10.64 -8.41
N GLY A 63 -23.49 11.66 -8.41
CA GLY A 63 -23.38 12.83 -7.52
C GLY A 63 -23.68 12.56 -6.05
N ASN A 64 -24.33 11.44 -5.73
CA ASN A 64 -24.70 11.09 -4.36
C ASN A 64 -23.46 10.66 -3.53
N PRO A 65 -23.13 11.32 -2.40
CA PRO A 65 -21.97 10.97 -1.58
C PRO A 65 -22.01 9.56 -0.99
N ALA A 66 -23.18 9.08 -0.57
CA ALA A 66 -23.34 7.73 -0.03
C ALA A 66 -23.08 6.68 -1.12
N LEU A 67 -23.54 6.93 -2.34
CA LEU A 67 -23.24 6.08 -3.49
C LEU A 67 -21.75 6.07 -3.83
N ARG A 68 -21.11 7.25 -3.86
CA ARG A 68 -19.66 7.31 -4.08
C ARG A 68 -18.91 6.53 -3.03
N ASN A 69 -19.28 6.67 -1.77
CA ASN A 69 -18.67 5.90 -0.68
C ASN A 69 -18.91 4.40 -0.85
N ALA A 70 -20.10 4.00 -1.30
CA ALA A 70 -20.40 2.60 -1.59
C ALA A 70 -19.51 2.07 -2.72
N ILE A 71 -19.39 2.78 -3.84
CA ILE A 71 -18.53 2.43 -4.98
C ILE A 71 -17.06 2.32 -4.55
N ARG A 72 -16.58 3.23 -3.69
CA ARG A 72 -15.21 3.18 -3.14
C ARG A 72 -14.91 1.87 -2.40
N GLN A 73 -15.91 1.28 -1.75
CA GLN A 73 -15.77 0.05 -0.98
C GLN A 73 -16.04 -1.21 -1.81
N MET A 74 -16.43 -1.07 -3.09
CA MET A 74 -16.74 -2.22 -3.94
C MET A 74 -15.48 -3.07 -4.15
N PRO A 75 -15.57 -4.40 -3.97
CA PRO A 75 -14.49 -5.31 -4.30
C PRO A 75 -14.33 -5.37 -5.82
N VAL A 76 -13.11 -5.13 -6.29
CA VAL A 76 -12.76 -5.13 -7.72
C VAL A 76 -11.55 -6.02 -7.95
N PRO A 77 -11.47 -6.68 -9.12
CA PRO A 77 -10.32 -7.51 -9.45
C PRO A 77 -9.06 -6.67 -9.64
N CYS A 78 -7.96 -7.23 -9.16
CA CYS A 78 -6.62 -6.71 -9.37
C CYS A 78 -5.79 -7.70 -10.21
N GLU A 79 -4.71 -7.24 -10.81
CA GLU A 79 -3.77 -8.04 -11.63
C GLU A 79 -3.23 -9.27 -10.88
N SER A 80 -3.26 -9.26 -9.55
CA SER A 80 -2.93 -10.40 -8.68
C SER A 80 -3.96 -11.54 -8.70
N GLY A 81 -5.15 -11.34 -9.28
CA GLY A 81 -6.28 -12.27 -9.22
C GLY A 81 -7.16 -12.12 -7.96
N GLU A 82 -6.63 -11.48 -6.92
CA GLU A 82 -7.37 -11.15 -5.70
C GLU A 82 -8.31 -9.93 -5.85
N LEU A 83 -9.33 -9.85 -4.98
CA LEU A 83 -10.28 -8.74 -4.91
C LEU A 83 -9.90 -7.74 -3.81
N TYR A 84 -9.92 -6.45 -4.15
CA TYR A 84 -9.64 -5.35 -3.22
C TYR A 84 -10.74 -4.29 -3.28
N PRO A 85 -11.04 -3.58 -2.16
CA PRO A 85 -11.89 -2.39 -2.23
C PRO A 85 -11.31 -1.38 -3.21
N LEU A 86 -12.14 -0.82 -4.10
CA LEU A 86 -11.69 0.10 -5.15
C LEU A 86 -10.78 1.22 -4.61
N CYS A 87 -11.12 1.84 -3.48
CA CYS A 87 -10.31 2.92 -2.91
C CYS A 87 -8.95 2.50 -2.34
N ASP A 88 -8.69 1.20 -2.20
CA ASP A 88 -7.44 0.64 -1.69
C ASP A 88 -6.57 0.07 -2.84
N THR A 89 -6.90 0.43 -4.08
CA THR A 89 -6.20 -0.04 -5.29
C THR A 89 -5.36 1.05 -5.95
N TYR A 90 -4.50 0.64 -6.87
CA TYR A 90 -3.68 1.51 -7.70
C TYR A 90 -4.02 1.34 -9.17
N LEU A 91 -3.95 2.44 -9.93
CA LEU A 91 -3.93 2.32 -11.40
C LEU A 91 -2.66 1.57 -11.85
N PRO A 92 -2.74 0.66 -12.83
CA PRO A 92 -1.59 -0.08 -13.37
C PRO A 92 -0.73 0.80 -14.29
N LEU A 93 -0.21 1.90 -13.74
CA LEU A 93 0.68 2.81 -14.46
C LEU A 93 2.07 2.20 -14.54
N ARG A 94 2.70 2.28 -15.72
CA ARG A 94 4.04 1.70 -15.97
C ARG A 94 5.10 2.12 -14.97
N GLU A 95 5.07 3.37 -14.51
CA GLU A 95 6.04 3.85 -13.51
C GLU A 95 5.86 3.14 -12.17
N LEU A 96 4.62 2.97 -11.71
CA LEU A 96 4.32 2.26 -10.47
C LEU A 96 4.66 0.78 -10.58
N GLN A 97 4.35 0.13 -11.70
CA GLN A 97 4.71 -1.26 -11.94
C GLN A 97 6.24 -1.46 -11.93
N ARG A 98 7.01 -0.55 -12.56
CA ARG A 98 8.48 -0.56 -12.50
C ARG A 98 9.00 -0.39 -11.07
N GLN A 99 8.42 0.54 -10.31
CA GLN A 99 8.81 0.79 -8.94
C GLN A 99 8.46 -0.41 -8.03
N ARG A 100 7.29 -1.03 -8.21
CA ARG A 100 6.92 -2.29 -7.55
C ARG A 100 7.91 -3.40 -7.87
N ALA A 101 8.22 -3.61 -9.16
CA ALA A 101 9.15 -4.66 -9.60
C ALA A 101 10.59 -4.48 -9.07
N ARG A 102 10.99 -3.24 -8.73
CA ARG A 102 12.30 -2.98 -8.10
C ARG A 102 12.39 -3.53 -6.68
N PHE A 103 11.27 -3.60 -5.96
CA PHE A 103 11.27 -3.90 -4.53
C PHE A 103 10.59 -5.22 -4.18
N MET A 104 9.51 -5.60 -4.89
CA MET A 104 8.72 -6.79 -4.61
C MET A 104 9.21 -7.99 -5.43
N ALA A 105 9.21 -9.16 -4.79
CA ALA A 105 9.51 -10.45 -5.42
C ALA A 105 8.27 -11.04 -6.11
N ASP A 106 8.49 -12.11 -6.89
CA ASP A 106 7.40 -12.91 -7.43
C ASP A 106 6.58 -13.55 -6.30
N GLY A 107 5.26 -13.56 -6.42
CA GLY A 107 4.34 -14.05 -5.39
C GLY A 107 4.04 -13.06 -4.26
N GLU A 108 4.62 -11.85 -4.28
CA GLU A 108 4.21 -10.76 -3.39
C GLU A 108 3.19 -9.88 -4.13
N ASP A 109 1.92 -10.14 -3.93
CA ASP A 109 0.84 -9.48 -4.67
C ASP A 109 0.69 -8.00 -4.30
N PHE A 110 0.30 -7.19 -5.28
CA PHE A 110 0.06 -5.76 -5.12
C PHE A 110 -1.25 -5.36 -5.83
N PRO A 111 -2.07 -4.48 -5.25
CA PRO A 111 -3.44 -4.22 -5.72
C PRO A 111 -3.47 -3.26 -6.92
N PHE A 112 -2.78 -3.60 -8.01
CA PHE A 112 -2.99 -2.91 -9.28
C PHE A 112 -4.32 -3.36 -9.89
N LEU A 113 -5.18 -2.41 -10.25
CA LEU A 113 -6.47 -2.72 -10.86
C LEU A 113 -6.31 -3.53 -12.14
N ASP A 114 -7.13 -4.56 -12.27
CA ASP A 114 -7.31 -5.25 -13.54
C ASP A 114 -8.32 -4.45 -14.39
N LEU A 115 -7.80 -3.74 -15.39
CA LEU A 115 -8.60 -2.95 -16.33
C LEU A 115 -9.02 -3.76 -17.57
N GLY A 116 -8.65 -5.04 -17.65
CA GLY A 116 -8.85 -5.92 -18.80
C GLY A 116 -7.75 -5.81 -19.87
N ASP A 117 -7.57 -6.90 -20.62
CA ASP A 117 -6.48 -7.10 -21.59
C ASP A 117 -6.44 -6.07 -22.75
N ASP A 118 -7.59 -5.47 -23.08
CA ASP A 118 -7.72 -4.55 -24.21
C ASP A 118 -7.28 -3.11 -23.89
N VAL A 119 -7.04 -2.77 -22.62
CA VAL A 119 -6.69 -1.40 -22.21
C VAL A 119 -5.20 -1.16 -22.40
N ARG A 120 -4.87 -0.24 -23.31
CA ARG A 120 -3.47 0.16 -23.51
C ARG A 120 -3.02 1.13 -22.43
N HIS A 121 -1.75 1.06 -22.02
CA HIS A 121 -1.21 1.95 -20.97
C HIS A 121 -1.33 3.45 -21.28
N ASP A 122 -1.28 3.84 -22.55
CA ASP A 122 -1.46 5.23 -23.00
C ASP A 122 -2.92 5.71 -22.82
N GLU A 123 -3.88 4.79 -22.81
CA GLU A 123 -5.31 5.08 -22.63
C GLU A 123 -5.71 5.17 -21.15
N ILE A 124 -4.89 4.64 -20.24
CA ILE A 124 -5.21 4.61 -18.80
C ILE A 124 -5.47 6.02 -18.26
N HIS A 125 -4.65 6.98 -18.68
CA HIS A 125 -4.77 8.35 -18.21
C HIS A 125 -6.10 8.99 -18.66
N ASP A 126 -6.46 8.84 -19.92
CA ASP A 126 -7.64 9.52 -20.47
C ASP A 126 -8.94 8.85 -20.02
N ARG A 127 -8.91 7.52 -19.86
CA ARG A 127 -10.11 6.71 -19.60
C ARG A 127 -10.41 6.51 -18.12
N TRP A 128 -9.38 6.36 -17.28
CA TRP A 128 -9.54 5.86 -15.91
C TRP A 128 -9.15 6.84 -14.80
N MET A 129 -8.64 8.04 -15.12
CA MET A 129 -8.24 9.03 -14.11
C MET A 129 -9.38 9.52 -13.20
N PHE A 130 -10.64 9.37 -13.62
CA PHE A 130 -11.79 9.69 -12.77
C PHE A 130 -11.84 8.81 -11.52
N LEU A 131 -11.31 7.59 -11.58
CA LEU A 131 -11.21 6.69 -10.43
C LEU A 131 -10.37 7.31 -9.31
N CYS A 132 -9.31 8.04 -9.65
CA CYS A 132 -8.48 8.72 -8.67
C CYS A 132 -9.20 9.90 -8.03
N SER A 133 -9.81 10.77 -8.83
CA SER A 133 -10.44 11.99 -8.34
C SER A 133 -11.74 11.73 -7.56
N GLU A 134 -12.47 10.67 -7.89
CA GLU A 134 -13.84 10.46 -7.39
C GLU A 134 -13.95 9.26 -6.45
N PHE A 135 -13.09 8.25 -6.63
CA PHE A 135 -13.19 6.96 -5.95
C PHE A 135 -11.92 6.57 -5.17
N GLY A 136 -10.94 7.46 -5.07
CA GLY A 136 -9.78 7.27 -4.19
C GLY A 136 -8.77 6.22 -4.68
N VAL A 137 -8.85 5.78 -5.93
CA VAL A 137 -7.81 4.93 -6.53
C VAL A 137 -6.49 5.71 -6.59
N SER A 138 -5.42 5.09 -6.13
CA SER A 138 -4.12 5.75 -6.08
C SER A 138 -3.39 5.69 -7.43
N LYS A 139 -2.58 6.72 -7.71
CA LYS A 139 -1.80 6.84 -8.97
C LYS A 139 -0.38 7.36 -8.77
N ASP A 140 -0.04 7.78 -7.56
CA ASP A 140 1.19 8.50 -7.28
C ASP A 140 2.23 7.53 -6.68
N GLY A 141 3.46 7.58 -7.20
CA GLY A 141 4.59 6.74 -6.76
C GLY A 141 5.37 7.39 -5.63
N ASP A 142 4.68 8.01 -4.68
CA ASP A 142 5.26 8.81 -3.61
C ASP A 142 5.75 7.96 -2.42
N VAL A 143 6.03 8.60 -1.28
CA VAL A 143 6.44 7.88 -0.06
C VAL A 143 5.34 6.94 0.45
N GLY A 144 4.06 7.29 0.26
CA GLY A 144 2.93 6.45 0.62
C GLY A 144 2.92 5.16 -0.18
N PHE A 145 3.21 5.22 -1.49
CA PHE A 145 3.34 4.03 -2.32
C PHE A 145 4.46 3.08 -1.82
N LEU A 146 5.61 3.63 -1.43
CA LEU A 146 6.72 2.83 -0.87
C LEU A 146 6.34 2.18 0.48
N MET A 147 5.59 2.89 1.31
CA MET A 147 5.06 2.37 2.58
C MET A 147 4.06 1.23 2.34
N GLU A 148 3.18 1.37 1.35
CA GLU A 148 2.26 0.30 0.93
C GLU A 148 3.05 -0.93 0.44
N ILE A 149 4.11 -0.76 -0.35
CA ILE A 149 4.99 -1.88 -0.74
C ILE A 149 5.52 -2.62 0.48
N VAL A 150 6.03 -1.93 1.51
CA VAL A 150 6.51 -2.58 2.75
C VAL A 150 5.39 -3.42 3.37
N SER A 151 4.17 -2.87 3.40
CA SER A 151 3.03 -3.58 3.95
C SER A 151 2.66 -4.83 3.16
N TYR A 152 2.60 -4.75 1.83
CA TYR A 152 2.24 -5.89 1.00
C TYR A 152 3.29 -7.00 1.05
N ILE A 153 4.58 -6.63 1.16
CA ILE A 153 5.64 -7.60 1.45
C ILE A 153 5.40 -8.27 2.81
N LYS A 154 5.07 -7.50 3.85
CA LYS A 154 4.77 -8.07 5.18
C LYS A 154 3.58 -9.02 5.12
N ASP A 155 2.52 -8.67 4.39
CA ASP A 155 1.31 -9.49 4.31
C ASP A 155 1.56 -10.79 3.53
N ALA A 156 2.47 -10.78 2.55
CA ALA A 156 2.96 -11.99 1.88
C ALA A 156 3.86 -12.86 2.79
N HIS A 157 4.50 -12.26 3.80
CA HIS A 157 5.43 -12.93 4.73
C HIS A 157 5.07 -12.66 6.20
N PRO A 158 3.89 -13.08 6.68
CA PRO A 158 3.37 -12.68 8.00
C PRO A 158 4.27 -13.16 9.16
N GLU A 159 4.95 -14.29 8.98
CA GLU A 159 5.86 -14.89 9.96
C GLU A 159 7.27 -14.29 9.94
N GLY A 160 7.49 -13.24 9.14
CA GLY A 160 8.79 -12.63 8.92
C GLY A 160 9.48 -13.12 7.64
N VAL A 161 10.55 -12.43 7.27
CA VAL A 161 11.27 -12.65 6.01
C VAL A 161 12.60 -13.38 6.22
N SER A 162 13.06 -14.09 5.19
CA SER A 162 14.41 -14.67 5.17
C SER A 162 15.50 -13.60 5.20
N VAL A 163 16.75 -13.97 5.53
CA VAL A 163 17.89 -13.02 5.49
C VAL A 163 18.04 -12.40 4.11
N ALA A 164 17.97 -13.21 3.04
CA ALA A 164 18.09 -12.74 1.67
C ALA A 164 16.96 -11.76 1.28
N ARG A 165 15.73 -12.04 1.73
CA ARG A 165 14.61 -11.11 1.47
C ARG A 165 14.72 -9.84 2.31
N CYS A 166 15.20 -9.93 3.55
CA CYS A 166 15.53 -8.79 4.40
C CYS A 166 16.62 -7.90 3.77
N GLN A 167 17.61 -8.47 3.08
CA GLN A 167 18.58 -7.70 2.28
C GLN A 167 17.88 -6.92 1.17
N GLY A 168 16.89 -7.53 0.51
CA GLY A 168 16.06 -6.88 -0.51
C GLY A 168 15.20 -5.71 -0.01
N LEU A 169 14.92 -5.64 1.31
CA LEU A 169 14.20 -4.52 1.93
C LEU A 169 15.10 -3.29 2.19
N VAL A 170 16.41 -3.47 2.28
CA VAL A 170 17.34 -2.37 2.58
C VAL A 170 17.23 -1.23 1.57
N PRO A 171 17.24 -1.46 0.24
CA PRO A 171 17.02 -0.40 -0.74
C PRO A 171 15.67 0.31 -0.61
N LEU A 172 14.62 -0.41 -0.19
CA LEU A 172 13.28 0.15 0.00
C LEU A 172 13.26 1.12 1.19
N TYR A 173 13.83 0.74 2.33
CA TYR A 173 13.97 1.63 3.49
C TYR A 173 14.83 2.87 3.18
N CYS A 174 15.93 2.69 2.46
CA CYS A 174 16.76 3.81 2.00
C CYS A 174 15.99 4.74 1.06
N GLU A 175 15.18 4.22 0.14
CA GLU A 175 14.37 5.03 -0.77
C GLU A 175 13.30 5.80 0.02
N ILE A 176 12.65 5.20 1.02
CA ILE A 176 11.69 5.90 1.89
C ILE A 176 12.35 7.09 2.58
N GLU A 177 13.53 6.92 3.18
CA GLU A 177 14.22 8.05 3.80
C GLU A 177 14.67 9.09 2.78
N ALA A 178 15.11 8.69 1.60
CA ALA A 178 15.44 9.64 0.53
C ALA A 178 14.22 10.50 0.14
N ARG A 179 13.01 9.92 0.07
CA ARG A 179 11.77 10.68 -0.19
C ARG A 179 11.39 11.59 0.98
N CYS A 180 11.61 11.15 2.21
CA CYS A 180 11.39 11.98 3.40
C CYS A 180 12.31 13.21 3.38
N ALA A 181 13.61 12.99 3.19
CA ALA A 181 14.61 14.04 3.17
C ALA A 181 14.44 15.04 2.00
N ALA A 182 13.96 14.57 0.85
CA ALA A 182 13.70 15.41 -0.32
C ALA A 182 12.36 16.18 -0.24
N SER A 183 11.52 15.90 0.76
CA SER A 183 10.24 16.58 0.94
C SER A 183 10.44 18.06 1.31
N PRO A 184 9.54 18.98 0.88
CA PRO A 184 9.49 20.34 1.40
C PRO A 184 9.22 20.42 2.91
N GLU A 185 8.59 19.37 3.47
CA GLU A 185 8.27 19.25 4.90
C GLU A 185 8.78 17.90 5.45
N PRO A 186 10.11 17.73 5.63
CA PRO A 186 10.69 16.44 5.99
C PRO A 186 10.14 15.85 7.29
N GLU A 187 10.03 16.65 8.35
CA GLU A 187 9.54 16.19 9.65
C GLU A 187 8.10 15.71 9.60
N SER A 188 7.21 16.45 8.93
CA SER A 188 5.81 16.04 8.73
C SER A 188 5.71 14.69 8.01
N VAL A 189 6.53 14.48 6.98
CA VAL A 189 6.56 13.20 6.24
C VAL A 189 7.13 12.09 7.12
N ARG A 190 8.20 12.35 7.88
CA ARG A 190 8.78 11.39 8.82
C ARG A 190 7.79 10.98 9.90
N ASP A 191 6.99 11.91 10.42
CA ASP A 191 5.93 11.59 11.39
C ASP A 191 4.88 10.63 10.82
N ILE A 192 4.47 10.83 9.56
CA ILE A 192 3.56 9.94 8.85
C ILE A 192 4.19 8.54 8.68
N VAL A 193 5.43 8.47 8.18
CA VAL A 193 6.15 7.20 8.01
C VAL A 193 6.30 6.48 9.35
N ARG A 194 6.70 7.19 10.40
CA ARG A 194 6.88 6.64 11.75
C ARG A 194 5.58 6.08 12.31
N SER A 195 4.47 6.82 12.17
CA SER A 195 3.16 6.35 12.60
C SER A 195 2.77 5.06 11.87
N PHE A 196 2.89 5.05 10.54
CA PHE A 196 2.54 3.88 9.75
C PHE A 196 3.40 2.65 10.09
N PHE A 197 4.72 2.81 10.20
CA PHE A 197 5.63 1.71 10.54
C PHE A 197 5.37 1.14 11.93
N ARG A 198 4.94 1.97 12.88
CA ARG A 198 4.47 1.50 14.18
C ARG A 198 3.18 0.69 14.03
N ASP A 199 2.21 1.21 13.28
CA ASP A 199 0.89 0.58 13.16
C ASP A 199 0.95 -0.77 12.43
N ILE A 200 1.86 -0.94 11.46
CA ILE A 200 2.02 -2.20 10.71
C ILE A 200 3.13 -3.12 11.22
N ASN A 201 3.88 -2.75 12.26
CA ASN A 201 5.15 -3.42 12.63
C ASN A 201 6.11 -3.56 11.44
N GLY A 202 6.47 -2.45 10.81
CA GLY A 202 7.11 -2.45 9.48
C GLY A 202 8.60 -2.80 9.43
N ILE A 203 9.23 -3.18 10.54
CA ILE A 203 10.68 -3.47 10.61
C ILE A 203 10.91 -4.99 10.56
N ALA A 204 11.63 -5.46 9.55
CA ALA A 204 11.97 -6.88 9.40
C ALA A 204 13.18 -7.29 10.25
N ILE A 205 13.01 -8.28 11.13
CA ILE A 205 14.09 -8.91 11.90
C ILE A 205 14.29 -10.34 11.38
N PRO A 206 15.44 -10.66 10.75
CA PRO A 206 15.68 -12.00 10.24
C PRO A 206 15.96 -13.02 11.35
N ALA A 207 15.66 -14.30 11.06
CA ALA A 207 15.82 -15.40 12.01
C ALA A 207 17.27 -15.59 12.52
N SER A 208 18.26 -15.17 11.74
CA SER A 208 19.69 -15.26 12.11
C SER A 208 20.02 -14.54 13.42
N HIS A 209 19.18 -13.60 13.86
CA HIS A 209 19.41 -12.84 15.08
C HIS A 209 18.65 -13.36 16.31
N THR A 210 17.37 -13.72 16.14
CA THR A 210 16.49 -14.05 17.29
C THR A 210 16.04 -15.52 17.32
N GLY A 211 16.51 -16.34 16.37
CA GLY A 211 16.07 -17.72 16.19
C GLY A 211 14.75 -17.85 15.43
N ARG A 212 13.97 -16.76 15.29
CA ARG A 212 12.75 -16.68 14.47
C ARG A 212 12.75 -15.40 13.65
N ALA A 213 12.26 -15.45 12.41
CA ALA A 213 12.01 -14.22 11.67
C ALA A 213 10.78 -13.53 12.27
N GLN A 214 10.73 -12.20 12.22
CA GLN A 214 9.59 -11.45 12.73
C GLN A 214 9.54 -10.03 12.16
N TRP A 215 8.37 -9.43 12.26
CA TRP A 215 8.08 -8.03 11.97
C TRP A 215 7.84 -7.30 13.29
N VAL A 216 8.56 -6.22 13.54
CA VAL A 216 8.53 -5.50 14.82
C VAL A 216 8.27 -4.00 14.62
N SER A 217 7.81 -3.35 15.68
CA SER A 217 7.72 -1.89 15.72
C SER A 217 9.06 -1.24 16.08
N ALA A 218 9.20 0.05 15.79
CA ALA A 218 10.34 0.85 16.20
C ALA A 218 10.53 0.90 17.73
N GLU A 219 9.45 0.74 18.51
CA GLU A 219 9.47 0.78 19.98
C GLU A 219 10.17 -0.43 20.60
N GLU A 220 10.27 -1.54 19.86
CA GLU A 220 10.99 -2.75 20.28
C GLU A 220 12.48 -2.72 19.90
N CYS A 221 12.89 -1.66 19.20
CA CYS A 221 14.21 -1.54 18.59
C CYS A 221 15.08 -0.52 19.32
N THR A 222 16.39 -0.72 19.24
CA THR A 222 17.37 0.34 19.55
C THR A 222 18.45 0.36 18.50
N TRP A 223 19.13 1.48 18.35
CA TRP A 223 20.18 1.59 17.36
C TRP A 223 21.42 0.77 17.76
N ASN A 224 21.91 0.94 18.99
CA ASN A 224 23.21 0.36 19.39
C ASN A 224 23.27 -0.21 20.83
N THR A 225 22.14 -0.37 21.51
CA THR A 225 22.18 -0.85 22.90
C THR A 225 22.16 -2.38 22.97
N ARG A 226 23.23 -2.98 23.50
CA ARG A 226 23.39 -4.46 23.61
C ARG A 226 22.37 -5.15 24.52
N ARG A 227 21.60 -4.38 25.31
CA ARG A 227 20.58 -4.89 26.25
C ARG A 227 19.15 -4.78 25.70
N ALA A 228 18.97 -4.18 24.53
CA ALA A 228 17.66 -4.09 23.91
C ALA A 228 17.25 -5.40 23.26
N ARG A 229 15.93 -5.52 23.02
CA ARG A 229 15.33 -6.67 22.36
C ARG A 229 15.84 -6.82 20.92
N HIS A 230 15.97 -5.70 20.17
CA HIS A 230 16.47 -5.70 18.79
C HIS A 230 17.47 -4.55 18.52
N PRO A 231 18.80 -4.81 18.60
CA PRO A 231 19.83 -3.83 18.22
C PRO A 231 19.98 -3.72 16.70
N LEU A 232 19.29 -2.76 16.08
CA LEU A 232 19.16 -2.65 14.62
C LEU A 232 20.49 -2.48 13.89
N LYS A 233 21.45 -1.75 14.45
CA LYS A 233 22.76 -1.60 13.80
C LYS A 233 23.43 -2.96 13.59
N ALA A 234 23.55 -3.76 14.65
CA ALA A 234 24.19 -5.08 14.58
C ALA A 234 23.43 -6.05 13.67
N ILE A 235 22.09 -6.00 13.70
CA ILE A 235 21.23 -6.83 12.86
C ILE A 235 21.47 -6.51 11.38
N TYR A 236 21.36 -5.23 11.00
CA TYR A 236 21.45 -4.84 9.60
C TYR A 236 22.88 -4.87 9.07
N GLU A 237 23.91 -4.73 9.92
CA GLU A 237 25.31 -5.02 9.55
C GLU A 237 25.50 -6.48 9.15
N ALA A 238 24.89 -7.41 9.90
CA ALA A 238 24.91 -8.83 9.55
C ALA A 238 24.10 -9.12 8.27
N VAL A 239 22.99 -8.41 8.05
CA VAL A 239 22.19 -8.51 6.82
C VAL A 239 22.99 -8.03 5.62
N VAL A 240 23.57 -6.83 5.67
CA VAL A 240 24.29 -6.23 4.52
C VAL A 240 25.72 -6.74 4.37
N GLY A 241 26.25 -7.44 5.36
CA GLY A 241 27.63 -7.96 5.36
C GLY A 241 28.71 -6.87 5.46
N SER A 242 28.37 -5.67 5.92
CA SER A 242 29.30 -4.55 6.08
C SER A 242 28.89 -3.63 7.22
N GLU A 243 29.85 -2.83 7.72
CA GLU A 243 29.60 -1.88 8.81
C GLU A 243 28.67 -0.74 8.36
N LEU A 244 27.65 -0.46 9.17
CA LEU A 244 26.73 0.64 8.92
C LEU A 244 27.30 1.93 9.51
N ARG A 245 27.74 2.81 8.61
CA ARG A 245 28.13 4.18 8.96
C ARG A 245 26.92 4.95 9.47
N ALA A 246 27.13 5.81 10.47
CA ALA A 246 26.10 6.68 11.04
C ALA A 246 25.44 7.61 10.00
N GLN A 247 26.14 7.93 8.91
CA GLN A 247 25.64 8.77 7.81
C GLN A 247 25.03 7.95 6.66
N SER A 248 24.93 6.62 6.80
CA SER A 248 24.32 5.80 5.75
C SER A 248 22.81 6.09 5.65
N PRO A 249 22.21 6.01 4.44
CA PRO A 249 20.76 6.20 4.28
C PRO A 249 19.94 5.24 5.15
N LEU A 250 20.43 4.02 5.37
CA LEU A 250 19.77 3.05 6.24
C LEU A 250 19.83 3.45 7.72
N ALA A 251 20.97 3.99 8.19
CA ALA A 251 21.06 4.53 9.54
C ALA A 251 20.14 5.74 9.73
N ALA A 252 20.12 6.65 8.75
CA ALA A 252 19.21 7.80 8.73
C ALA A 252 17.74 7.35 8.77
N PHE A 253 17.39 6.30 8.02
CA PHE A 253 16.04 5.72 8.06
C PHE A 253 15.63 5.31 9.48
N PHE A 254 16.44 4.51 10.16
CA PHE A 254 16.10 4.06 11.51
C PHE A 254 16.13 5.18 12.55
N GLN A 255 17.13 6.05 12.51
CA GLN A 255 17.34 7.03 13.56
C GLN A 255 16.52 8.31 13.36
N GLN A 256 16.46 8.84 12.13
CA GLN A 256 15.79 10.11 11.83
C GLN A 256 14.33 9.88 11.43
N THR A 257 14.07 8.96 10.50
CA THR A 257 12.69 8.67 10.06
C THR A 257 11.93 7.96 11.18
N LEU A 258 12.43 6.83 11.66
CA LEU A 258 11.71 6.00 12.64
C LEU A 258 11.94 6.42 14.10
N GLY A 259 12.91 7.29 14.38
CA GLY A 259 13.16 7.81 15.73
C GLY A 259 13.80 6.78 16.68
N VAL A 260 14.48 5.76 16.15
CA VAL A 260 15.14 4.73 16.96
C VAL A 260 16.44 5.28 17.55
N SER A 261 16.56 5.23 18.88
CA SER A 261 17.74 5.69 19.65
C SER A 261 18.77 4.61 19.93
#